data_AF-B0FYS3-F1
#
_entry.id   AF-B0FYS3-F1
#
_cell.length_a   1.000
_cell.length_b   1.000
_cell.length_c   1.000
_cell.angle_alpha   90.00
_cell.angle_beta   90.00
_cell.angle_gamma   90.00
#
_symmetry.space_group_name_H-M   'P 1'
#
loop_
_entity.id
_entity.type
_entity.pdbx_description
1 polymer ?
#
loop_
_entity_poly.entity_id
_entity_poly.type
_entity_poly.pdbx_seq_one_letter_code
_entity_poly.pdbx_strand_id
1 'polypeptide(L)'
;MHKKFIKMTHDEAMEEFQKMIAQSEVNTGGLQELRYYIETSDVNLNDYIYIGKLLQIAPQYTQSLLETARQISFSPRESNLYHDLIELPLLDLARAHTSEISALMKEALRSRNHESDVVIQQKIDALVNQCHYKEIENFIAEQATASKD
;
A
#
# COMPACT_ATOMS: atom_id res chain seq x y z
N MET A 1 -9.62 17.94 0.47
CA MET A 1 -10.81 17.13 0.12
C MET A 1 -10.59 15.73 0.66
N HIS A 2 -11.42 15.24 1.57
CA HIS A 2 -11.34 13.83 1.99
C HIS A 2 -11.86 12.99 0.81
N LYS A 3 -10.98 12.30 0.08
CA LYS A 3 -11.39 11.31 -0.93
C LYS A 3 -12.25 10.28 -0.21
N LYS A 4 -13.52 10.16 -0.60
CA LYS A 4 -14.45 9.18 -0.02
C LYS A 4 -14.00 7.80 -0.49
N PHE A 5 -13.45 7.01 0.42
CA PHE A 5 -13.04 5.64 0.13
C PHE A 5 -14.29 4.82 -0.19
N ILE A 6 -14.41 4.37 -1.43
CA ILE A 6 -15.47 3.42 -1.82
C ILE A 6 -14.92 2.05 -1.45
N LYS A 7 -15.55 1.40 -0.48
CA LYS A 7 -15.22 0.03 -0.08
C LYS A 7 -15.46 -0.91 -1.26
N MET A 8 -14.44 -1.67 -1.62
CA MET A 8 -14.54 -2.76 -2.59
C MET A 8 -15.15 -3.99 -1.92
N THR A 9 -16.00 -4.70 -2.64
CA THR A 9 -16.52 -6.02 -2.23
C THR A 9 -15.50 -7.12 -2.51
N HIS A 10 -15.68 -8.28 -1.87
CA HIS A 10 -14.81 -9.44 -2.10
C HIS A 10 -14.79 -9.88 -3.56
N ASP A 11 -15.98 -9.99 -4.18
CA ASP A 11 -16.11 -10.38 -5.59
C ASP A 11 -15.41 -9.40 -6.54
N GLU A 12 -15.57 -8.09 -6.32
CA GLU A 12 -14.87 -7.06 -7.09
C GLU A 12 -13.35 -7.17 -6.94
N ALA A 13 -12.86 -7.40 -5.72
CA ALA A 13 -11.44 -7.58 -5.46
C ALA A 13 -10.90 -8.82 -6.17
N MET A 14 -11.60 -9.95 -6.09
CA MET A 14 -11.20 -11.18 -6.76
C MET A 14 -11.22 -11.03 -8.29
N GLU A 15 -12.20 -10.33 -8.86
CA GLU A 15 -12.25 -10.06 -10.30
C GLU A 15 -11.09 -9.17 -10.75
N GLU A 16 -10.84 -8.07 -10.05
CA GLU A 16 -9.72 -7.16 -10.37
C GLU A 16 -8.38 -7.88 -10.22
N PHE A 17 -8.23 -8.70 -9.18
CA PHE A 17 -7.02 -9.46 -8.94
C PHE A 17 -6.78 -10.55 -9.99
N GLN A 18 -7.82 -11.23 -10.46
CA GLN A 18 -7.69 -12.20 -11.56
C GLN A 18 -7.25 -11.54 -12.86
N LYS A 19 -7.80 -10.37 -13.19
CA LYS A 19 -7.35 -9.58 -14.35
C LYS A 19 -5.87 -9.22 -14.22
N MET A 20 -5.45 -8.80 -13.03
CA MET A 20 -4.07 -8.45 -12.72
C MET A 20 -3.12 -9.64 -12.93
N ILE A 21 -3.44 -10.82 -12.40
CA ILE A 21 -2.64 -12.04 -12.60
C ILE A 21 -2.56 -12.41 -14.08
N ALA A 22 -3.69 -12.39 -14.80
CA ALA A 22 -3.74 -12.77 -16.21
C ALA A 22 -2.89 -11.86 -17.11
N GLN A 23 -2.67 -10.62 -16.70
CA GLN A 23 -1.88 -9.62 -17.43
C GLN A 23 -0.44 -9.51 -16.91
N SER A 24 -0.08 -10.22 -15.83
CA SER A 24 1.22 -10.07 -15.19
C SER A 24 2.29 -10.95 -15.80
N GLU A 25 3.37 -10.33 -16.26
CA GLU A 25 4.61 -11.02 -16.66
C GLU A 25 5.70 -10.92 -15.58
N VAL A 26 5.46 -10.13 -14.53
CA VAL A 26 6.42 -9.81 -13.47
C VAL A 26 5.84 -10.20 -12.11
N ASN A 27 6.71 -10.63 -11.19
CA ASN A 27 6.41 -10.86 -9.77
C ASN A 27 5.22 -11.79 -9.47
N THR A 28 5.03 -12.81 -10.30
CA THR A 28 3.92 -13.78 -10.18
C THR A 28 3.90 -14.50 -8.84
N GLY A 29 5.07 -14.76 -8.23
CA GLY A 29 5.17 -15.34 -6.89
C GLY A 29 4.62 -14.43 -5.79
N GLY A 30 4.95 -13.13 -5.82
CA GLY A 30 4.43 -12.17 -4.86
C GLY A 30 2.92 -11.97 -5.02
N LEU A 31 2.42 -11.93 -6.25
CA LEU A 31 0.97 -11.93 -6.50
C LEU A 31 0.32 -13.20 -5.94
N GLN A 32 0.91 -14.38 -6.13
CA GLN A 32 0.34 -15.62 -5.59
C GLN A 32 0.28 -15.63 -4.06
N GLU A 33 1.25 -15.01 -3.37
CA GLU A 33 1.17 -14.81 -1.92
C GLU A 33 0.07 -13.81 -1.54
N LEU A 34 0.01 -12.66 -2.22
CA LEU A 34 -0.99 -11.63 -1.97
C LEU A 34 -2.43 -12.16 -2.12
N ARG A 35 -2.64 -13.10 -3.05
CA ARG A 35 -3.92 -13.79 -3.26
C ARG A 35 -4.51 -14.35 -1.98
N TYR A 36 -3.68 -14.95 -1.11
CA TYR A 36 -4.13 -15.53 0.14
C TYR A 36 -4.81 -14.49 1.04
N TYR A 37 -4.28 -13.27 1.12
CA TYR A 37 -4.86 -12.20 1.95
C TYR A 37 -6.19 -11.69 1.38
N ILE A 38 -6.34 -11.66 0.05
CA ILE A 38 -7.60 -11.28 -0.60
C ILE A 38 -8.65 -12.39 -0.39
N GLU A 39 -8.28 -13.66 -0.57
CA GLU A 39 -9.21 -14.79 -0.42
C GLU A 39 -9.71 -14.98 1.02
N THR A 40 -8.95 -14.53 2.02
CA THR A 40 -9.24 -14.79 3.45
C THR A 40 -9.70 -13.57 4.24
N SER A 41 -9.87 -12.40 3.61
CA SER A 41 -10.23 -11.13 4.26
C SER A 41 -11.41 -10.44 3.59
N ASP A 42 -12.26 -9.76 4.37
CA ASP A 42 -13.34 -8.88 3.89
C ASP A 42 -13.06 -7.38 4.15
N VAL A 43 -11.82 -7.09 4.54
CA VAL A 43 -11.34 -5.75 4.91
C VAL A 43 -10.04 -5.43 4.20
N ASN A 44 -9.78 -4.14 3.99
CA ASN A 44 -8.57 -3.62 3.36
C ASN A 44 -8.36 -4.15 1.92
N LEU A 45 -9.43 -4.59 1.26
CA LEU A 45 -9.39 -5.17 -0.08
C LEU A 45 -8.81 -4.19 -1.10
N ASN A 46 -9.22 -2.92 -1.03
CA ASN A 46 -8.64 -1.84 -1.83
C ASN A 46 -7.11 -1.74 -1.66
N ASP A 47 -6.61 -1.88 -0.42
CA ASP A 47 -5.18 -1.81 -0.14
C ASP A 47 -4.44 -3.03 -0.69
N TYR A 48 -5.02 -4.23 -0.60
CA TYR A 48 -4.42 -5.41 -1.23
C TYR A 48 -4.37 -5.29 -2.75
N ILE A 49 -5.45 -4.84 -3.40
CA ILE A 49 -5.44 -4.61 -4.85
C ILE A 49 -4.41 -3.55 -5.22
N TYR A 50 -4.29 -2.51 -4.41
CA TYR A 50 -3.29 -1.48 -4.63
C TYR A 50 -1.87 -2.02 -4.50
N ILE A 51 -1.58 -2.79 -3.44
CA ILE A 51 -0.31 -3.51 -3.29
C ILE A 51 -0.03 -4.40 -4.51
N GLY A 52 -1.05 -5.09 -5.03
CA GLY A 52 -0.92 -5.92 -6.24
C GLY A 52 -0.42 -5.12 -7.45
N LYS A 53 -0.98 -3.92 -7.69
CA LYS A 53 -0.51 -3.02 -8.75
C LYS A 53 0.94 -2.60 -8.51
N LEU A 54 1.28 -2.26 -7.26
CA LEU A 54 2.64 -1.88 -6.89
C LEU A 54 3.65 -3.03 -7.09
N LEU A 55 3.27 -4.28 -6.83
CA LEU A 55 4.10 -5.46 -7.06
C LEU A 55 4.50 -5.65 -8.53
N GLN A 56 3.68 -5.17 -9.47
CA GLN A 56 3.96 -5.23 -10.90
C GLN A 56 4.90 -4.10 -11.36
N ILE A 57 4.69 -2.88 -10.85
CA ILE A 57 5.42 -1.69 -11.30
C ILE A 57 6.73 -1.45 -10.55
N ALA A 58 6.84 -1.95 -9.32
CA ALA A 58 7.99 -1.74 -8.44
C ALA A 58 8.41 -3.05 -7.74
N PRO A 59 8.76 -4.11 -8.51
CA PRO A 59 9.06 -5.44 -7.99
C PRO A 59 10.25 -5.47 -7.01
N GLN A 60 11.15 -4.49 -7.05
CA GLN A 60 12.24 -4.34 -6.08
C GLN A 60 11.74 -4.12 -4.63
N TYR A 61 10.48 -3.73 -4.42
CA TYR A 61 9.88 -3.54 -3.09
C TYR A 61 8.96 -4.69 -2.65
N THR A 62 8.97 -5.82 -3.36
CA THR A 62 8.09 -6.98 -3.09
C THR A 62 8.02 -7.36 -1.62
N GLN A 63 9.18 -7.49 -0.97
CA GLN A 63 9.24 -7.90 0.44
C GLN A 63 8.51 -6.90 1.36
N SER A 64 8.74 -5.59 1.18
CA SER A 64 8.09 -4.55 1.98
C SER A 64 6.59 -4.50 1.73
N LEU A 65 6.17 -4.69 0.48
CA LEU A 65 4.77 -4.70 0.08
C LEU A 65 4.01 -5.88 0.67
N LEU A 66 4.56 -7.09 0.60
CA LEU A 66 3.94 -8.30 1.18
C LEU A 66 3.93 -8.28 2.71
N GLU A 67 4.99 -7.76 3.33
CA GLU A 67 5.02 -7.56 4.79
C GLU A 67 3.95 -6.54 5.23
N THR A 68 3.69 -5.51 4.42
CA THR A 68 2.61 -4.56 4.69
C THR A 68 1.24 -5.22 4.56
N ALA A 69 1.01 -6.00 3.48
CA ALA A 69 -0.23 -6.79 3.32
C ALA A 69 -0.48 -7.70 4.53
N ARG A 70 0.57 -8.38 4.99
CA ARG A 70 0.52 -9.23 6.19
C ARG A 70 0.14 -8.44 7.45
N GLN A 71 0.71 -7.25 7.65
CA GLN A 71 0.42 -6.42 8.83
C GLN A 71 -1.02 -5.91 8.85
N ILE A 72 -1.52 -5.40 7.72
CA ILE A 72 -2.89 -4.84 7.64
C ILE A 72 -3.97 -5.93 7.70
N SER A 73 -3.62 -7.19 7.43
CA SER A 73 -4.54 -8.33 7.63
C SER A 73 -5.02 -8.51 9.07
N PHE A 74 -4.30 -7.95 10.05
CA PHE A 74 -4.71 -7.95 11.46
C PHE A 74 -5.63 -6.79 11.84
N SER A 75 -5.90 -5.85 10.92
CA SER A 75 -6.78 -4.72 11.18
C SER A 75 -8.17 -4.94 10.59
N PRO A 76 -9.23 -5.01 11.42
CA PRO A 76 -10.60 -5.16 10.94
C PRO A 76 -11.22 -3.84 10.43
N ARG A 77 -10.48 -2.72 10.49
CA ARG A 77 -10.97 -1.40 10.08
C ARG A 77 -10.38 -1.04 8.74
N GLU A 78 -11.22 -0.48 7.88
CA GLU A 78 -10.76 0.19 6.67
C GLU A 78 -10.41 1.63 6.97
N SER A 79 -9.27 2.06 6.45
CA SER A 79 -8.75 3.41 6.62
C SER A 79 -7.82 3.76 5.47
N ASN A 80 -7.83 5.02 5.05
CA ASN A 80 -6.89 5.53 4.05
C ASN A 80 -5.45 5.56 4.56
N LEU A 81 -5.24 5.46 5.88
CA LEU A 81 -3.90 5.45 6.45
C LEU A 81 -3.04 4.31 5.91
N TYR A 82 -3.63 3.13 5.66
CA TYR A 82 -2.87 2.01 5.13
C TYR A 82 -2.41 2.29 3.71
N HIS A 83 -3.29 2.83 2.87
CA HIS A 83 -2.95 3.28 1.53
C HIS A 83 -1.77 4.25 1.54
N ASP A 84 -1.87 5.33 2.31
CA ASP A 84 -0.80 6.34 2.37
C ASP A 84 0.51 5.75 2.93
N LEU A 85 0.43 4.86 3.92
CA LEU A 85 1.60 4.19 4.50
C LEU A 85 2.19 3.09 3.60
N ILE A 86 1.44 2.55 2.64
CA ILE A 86 1.94 1.66 1.58
C ILE A 86 2.77 2.48 0.59
N GLU A 87 2.33 3.68 0.24
CA GLU A 87 3.05 4.58 -0.68
C GLU A 87 4.29 5.19 -0.06
N LEU A 88 4.23 5.59 1.21
CA LEU A 88 5.27 6.39 1.86
C LEU A 88 6.70 5.78 1.79
N PRO A 89 6.90 4.46 1.97
CA PRO A 89 8.19 3.82 1.74
C PRO A 89 8.74 4.00 0.31
N LEU A 90 7.85 4.05 -0.68
CA LEU A 90 8.18 4.18 -2.10
C LEU A 90 8.47 5.63 -2.48
N LEU A 91 7.84 6.60 -1.81
CA LEU A 91 7.98 8.02 -2.09
C LEU A 91 9.37 8.61 -1.77
N ASP A 92 10.32 7.87 -1.17
CA ASP A 92 11.77 8.18 -1.12
C ASP A 92 12.54 7.39 -0.05
N LEU A 93 11.89 6.48 0.68
CA LEU A 93 12.26 6.24 2.08
C LEU A 93 12.46 4.80 2.48
N ALA A 94 12.81 3.92 1.53
CA ALA A 94 13.26 2.60 1.94
C ALA A 94 14.50 2.64 2.86
N ARG A 95 15.23 3.77 2.96
CA ARG A 95 16.41 3.90 3.86
C ARG A 95 16.36 5.00 4.93
N ALA A 96 15.83 6.20 4.67
CA ALA A 96 16.01 7.32 5.61
C ALA A 96 14.96 7.42 6.72
N HIS A 97 13.72 6.97 6.48
CA HIS A 97 12.62 7.06 7.46
C HIS A 97 11.90 5.72 7.72
N THR A 98 12.55 4.59 7.41
CA THR A 98 11.97 3.24 7.58
C THR A 98 11.45 2.98 9.01
N SER A 99 12.17 3.46 10.03
CA SER A 99 11.79 3.31 11.44
C SER A 99 10.52 4.10 11.79
N GLU A 100 10.41 5.32 11.27
CA GLU A 100 9.28 6.21 11.51
C GLU A 100 8.02 5.70 10.81
N ILE A 101 8.14 5.24 9.57
CA ILE A 101 7.04 4.62 8.83
C ILE A 101 6.57 3.33 9.54
N SER A 102 7.50 2.49 10.01
CA SER A 102 7.14 1.30 10.79
C SER A 102 6.42 1.65 12.10
N ALA A 103 6.81 2.75 12.76
CA ALA A 103 6.13 3.23 13.95
C ALA A 103 4.70 3.71 13.64
N LEU A 104 4.52 4.47 12.55
CA LEU A 104 3.21 4.93 12.09
C LEU A 104 2.30 3.77 11.69
N MET A 105 2.83 2.75 11.00
CA MET A 105 2.06 1.54 10.69
C MET A 105 1.54 0.86 11.97
N LYS A 106 2.40 0.69 12.98
CA LYS A 106 1.98 0.11 14.28
C LYS A 106 0.95 0.99 15.00
N GLU A 107 1.05 2.31 14.86
CA GLU A 107 0.07 3.25 15.42
C GLU A 107 -1.28 3.12 14.69
N ALA A 108 -1.28 3.07 13.35
CA ALA A 108 -2.45 2.88 12.52
C ALA A 108 -3.15 1.54 12.78
N LEU A 109 -2.41 0.44 12.97
CA LEU A 109 -2.97 -0.87 13.35
C LEU A 109 -3.64 -0.87 14.73
N ARG A 110 -3.23 0.04 15.62
CA ARG A 110 -3.81 0.18 16.96
C ARG A 110 -4.92 1.23 17.03
N SER A 111 -5.08 2.04 15.98
CA SER A 111 -6.08 3.10 15.93
C SER A 111 -7.49 2.53 16.02
N ARG A 112 -8.31 3.12 16.90
CA ARG A 112 -9.68 2.64 17.17
C ARG A 112 -10.77 3.61 16.75
N ASN A 113 -10.40 4.83 16.35
CA ASN A 113 -11.37 5.87 15.99
C ASN A 113 -10.79 6.86 14.97
N HIS A 114 -11.68 7.68 14.42
CA HIS A 114 -11.33 8.69 13.43
C HIS A 114 -10.42 9.80 13.98
N GLU A 115 -10.57 10.18 15.24
CA GLU A 115 -9.74 11.23 15.87
C GLU A 115 -8.26 10.81 15.91
N SER A 116 -7.99 9.56 16.26
CA SER A 116 -6.65 8.98 16.21
C SER A 116 -6.13 8.95 14.78
N ASP A 117 -6.99 8.61 13.81
CA ASP A 117 -6.59 8.58 12.40
C ASP A 117 -6.17 9.95 11.88
N VAL A 118 -6.87 11.02 12.28
CA VAL A 118 -6.51 12.39 11.90
C VAL A 118 -5.12 12.77 12.43
N VAL A 119 -4.78 12.37 13.66
CA VAL A 119 -3.45 12.63 14.23
C VAL A 119 -2.36 11.86 13.48
N ILE A 120 -2.64 10.60 13.11
CA ILE A 120 -1.70 9.80 12.32
C ILE A 120 -1.53 10.39 10.92
N GLN A 121 -2.62 10.85 10.29
CA GLN A 121 -2.58 11.51 8.98
C GLN A 121 -1.68 12.74 9.01
N GLN A 122 -1.76 13.57 10.04
CA GLN A 122 -0.88 14.75 10.16
C GLN A 122 0.61 14.37 10.20
N LYS A 123 0.96 13.24 10.83
CA LYS A 123 2.33 12.73 10.85
C LYS A 123 2.76 12.20 9.48
N ILE A 124 1.86 11.51 8.78
CA ILE A 124 2.07 11.07 7.39
C ILE A 124 2.33 12.29 6.50
N ASP A 125 1.47 13.30 6.56
CA ASP A 125 1.60 14.54 5.76
C ASP A 125 2.94 15.26 6.05
N ALA A 126 3.38 15.28 7.31
CA ALA A 126 4.67 15.85 7.69
C ALA A 126 5.86 15.10 7.08
N LEU A 127 5.77 13.78 6.96
CA LEU A 127 6.79 12.96 6.28
C LEU A 127 6.75 13.15 4.77
N VAL A 128 5.57 13.15 4.14
CA VAL A 128 5.42 13.43 2.71
C VAL A 128 6.05 14.78 2.36
N ASN A 129 5.91 15.79 3.22
CA ASN A 129 6.55 17.09 3.05
C ASN A 129 8.08 17.07 3.08
N GLN A 130 8.70 16.02 3.61
CA GLN A 130 10.15 15.82 3.64
C GLN A 130 10.68 14.96 2.47
N CYS A 131 9.83 14.16 1.81
CA CYS A 131 10.20 13.39 0.63
C CYS A 131 10.57 14.29 -0.58
N HIS A 132 11.42 13.82 -1.47
CA HIS A 132 11.58 14.38 -2.82
C HIS A 132 10.32 14.16 -3.68
N TYR A 133 9.69 12.98 -3.68
CA TYR A 133 8.38 12.75 -4.31
C TYR A 133 7.23 12.99 -3.33
N LYS A 134 6.23 13.77 -3.77
CA LYS A 134 5.01 14.03 -2.99
C LYS A 134 3.84 13.10 -3.33
N GLU A 135 3.94 12.46 -4.50
CA GLU A 135 2.90 11.62 -5.08
C GLU A 135 3.56 10.41 -5.72
N ILE A 136 2.92 9.25 -5.60
CA ILE A 136 3.46 7.95 -6.00
C ILE A 136 3.63 7.85 -7.52
N GLU A 137 2.78 8.55 -8.27
CA GLU A 137 2.84 8.62 -9.73
C GLU A 137 4.18 9.18 -10.21
N ASN A 138 4.72 10.18 -9.50
CA ASN A 138 6.02 10.77 -9.85
C ASN A 138 7.16 9.76 -9.62
N PHE A 139 7.10 9.02 -8.53
CA PHE A 139 8.05 7.93 -8.25
C PHE A 139 7.98 6.84 -9.34
N ILE A 140 6.77 6.36 -9.66
CA ILE A 140 6.56 5.30 -10.66
C ILE A 140 7.07 5.75 -12.04
N ALA A 141 6.78 6.99 -12.43
CA ALA A 141 7.26 7.54 -13.69
C ALA A 141 8.79 7.50 -13.79
N GLU A 142 9.48 7.85 -12.71
CA GLU A 142 10.95 7.79 -12.68
C GLU A 142 11.48 6.36 -12.72
N GLN A 143 10.91 5.43 -11.95
CA GLN A 143 11.32 4.02 -11.99
C GLN A 143 11.15 3.39 -13.38
N ALA A 144 10.10 3.77 -14.11
CA ALA A 144 9.85 3.31 -15.48
C ALA A 144 10.88 3.86 -16.49
N THR A 145 11.45 5.05 -16.22
CA THR A 145 12.53 5.62 -17.04
C THR A 145 13.89 4.99 -16.73
N ALA A 146 14.19 4.72 -15.46
CA ALA A 146 15.44 4.09 -15.04
C ALA A 146 15.61 2.63 -15.52
N SER A 147 14.52 1.96 -15.87
CA SER A 147 14.53 0.56 -16.35
C SER A 147 14.80 0.43 -17.86
N LYS A 148 15.00 1.55 -18.58
CA LYS A 148 15.21 1.58 -20.04
C LYS A 148 16.65 1.89 -20.47
N ASP A 149 17.54 2.15 -19.52
CA ASP A 149 18.98 2.33 -19.72
C ASP A 149 19.75 1.06 -19.31
#